data_AF-A0A6B3GBX6-F1
#
_entry.id   AF-A0A6B3GBX6-F1
#
_cell.length_a   1.000
_cell.length_b   1.000
_cell.length_c   1.000
_cell.angle_alpha   90.00
_cell.angle_beta   90.00
_cell.angle_gamma   90.00
#
_symmetry.space_group_name_H-M   'P 1'
#
loop_
_entity.id
_entity.type
_entity.pdbx_description
1 polymer ?
#
loop_
_entity_poly.entity_id
_entity_poly.type
_entity_poly.pdbx_seq_one_letter_code
_entity_poly.pdbx_strand_id
1 'polypeptide(L)'
;KWGQRLTLFDFDLVWEKGRWAVEKAGSRVLNSNTVPEDPEVTSLLRREHRKVVEYVNQVIGTSVVAMSAADAPWKDEPIIDLINQVQTETVRAALAGGEYAALPVLSQASCFSRTAGVPAGEVTIKDAAGL
;
A
#
# COMPACT_ATOMS: atom_id res chain seq x y z
N LYS A 1 -4.47 -6.33 -0.64
CA LYS A 1 -3.22 -7.00 -0.20
C LYS A 1 -2.80 -7.97 -1.30
N TRP A 2 -1.55 -7.92 -1.73
CA TRP A 2 -1.02 -8.73 -2.84
C TRP A 2 -0.50 -10.09 -2.35
N GLY A 3 -0.42 -11.09 -3.23
CA GLY A 3 0.17 -12.39 -2.91
C GLY A 3 -0.59 -13.22 -1.86
N GLN A 4 -1.85 -12.88 -1.54
CA GLN A 4 -2.63 -13.57 -0.51
C GLN A 4 -3.29 -14.86 -1.00
N ARG A 5 -3.49 -14.98 -2.31
CA ARG A 5 -4.26 -16.04 -2.94
C ARG A 5 -3.45 -16.66 -4.08
N LEU A 6 -3.45 -17.99 -4.13
CA LEU A 6 -2.89 -18.77 -5.23
C LEU A 6 -4.00 -19.61 -5.83
N THR A 7 -4.32 -19.41 -7.10
CA THR A 7 -5.27 -20.27 -7.81
C THR A 7 -4.54 -21.50 -8.32
N LEU A 8 -4.99 -22.68 -7.90
CA LEU A 8 -4.55 -23.96 -8.46
C LEU A 8 -5.59 -24.43 -9.47
N PHE A 9 -5.12 -24.86 -10.64
CA PHE A 9 -5.91 -25.58 -11.63
C PHE A 9 -5.37 -27.01 -11.73
N ASP A 10 -6.27 -27.97 -11.62
CA ASP A 10 -5.98 -29.39 -11.75
C ASP A 10 -6.66 -29.90 -13.03
N PHE A 11 -5.91 -30.60 -13.89
CA PHE A 11 -6.42 -31.14 -15.14
C PHE A 11 -6.14 -32.65 -15.22
N ASP A 12 -7.20 -33.43 -15.44
CA ASP A 12 -7.09 -34.84 -15.76
C ASP A 12 -7.06 -34.96 -17.29
N LEU A 13 -6.05 -35.64 -17.83
CA LEU A 13 -5.82 -35.77 -19.27
C LEU A 13 -5.89 -37.23 -19.69
N VAL A 14 -6.54 -37.48 -20.83
CA VAL A 14 -6.58 -38.80 -21.49
C VAL A 14 -5.90 -38.73 -22.85
N TRP A 15 -5.15 -39.78 -23.21
CA TRP A 15 -4.52 -39.89 -24.53
C TRP A 15 -5.41 -40.71 -25.47
N GLU A 16 -5.99 -40.05 -26.46
CA GLU A 16 -6.91 -40.68 -27.41
C GLU A 16 -6.67 -40.18 -28.83
N LYS A 17 -6.78 -41.08 -29.80
CA LYS A 17 -6.64 -40.76 -31.23
C LYS A 17 -5.34 -39.98 -31.55
N GLY A 18 -4.25 -40.32 -30.85
CA GLY A 18 -2.93 -39.71 -31.04
C GLY A 18 -2.79 -38.29 -30.48
N ARG A 19 -3.65 -37.86 -29.55
CA ARG A 19 -3.53 -36.57 -28.86
C ARG A 19 -4.00 -36.63 -27.40
N TRP A 20 -3.51 -35.70 -26.58
CA TRP A 20 -4.07 -35.47 -25.24
C TRP A 20 -5.40 -34.72 -25.36
N ALA A 21 -6.40 -35.15 -24.60
CA ALA A 21 -7.66 -34.47 -24.39
C ALA A 21 -7.88 -34.24 -22.88
N VAL A 22 -8.45 -33.10 -22.51
CA VAL A 22 -8.84 -32.82 -21.13
C VAL A 22 -10.10 -33.64 -20.83
N GLU A 23 -10.01 -34.55 -19.88
CA GLU A 23 -11.15 -35.32 -19.37
C GLU A 23 -11.88 -34.55 -18.28
N LYS A 24 -11.13 -33.90 -17.38
CA LYS A 24 -11.68 -33.12 -16.27
C LYS A 24 -10.79 -31.92 -15.97
N ALA A 25 -11.42 -30.84 -15.53
CA ALA A 25 -10.73 -29.68 -14.97
C ALA A 25 -11.36 -29.31 -13.63
N GLY A 26 -10.52 -28.98 -12.66
CA GLY A 26 -10.90 -28.45 -11.34
C GLY A 26 -10.11 -27.19 -11.02
N SER A 27 -10.65 -26.36 -10.14
CA SER A 27 -9.92 -25.21 -9.61
C SER A 27 -10.20 -25.00 -8.13
N ARG A 28 -9.20 -24.48 -7.42
CA ARG A 28 -9.34 -24.03 -6.04
C ARG A 28 -8.46 -22.83 -5.77
N VAL A 29 -8.91 -21.97 -4.86
CA VAL A 29 -8.14 -20.82 -4.39
C VAL A 29 -7.52 -21.16 -3.03
N LEU A 30 -6.20 -21.08 -2.95
CA LEU A 30 -5.43 -21.32 -1.74
C LEU A 30 -5.07 -19.99 -1.07
N ASN A 31 -5.05 -20.02 0.25
CA ASN A 31 -4.62 -18.90 1.07
C ASN A 31 -3.14 -19.06 1.42
N SER A 32 -2.29 -18.10 1.03
CA SER A 32 -0.84 -18.19 1.28
C SER A 32 -0.47 -18.14 2.76
N ASN A 33 -1.31 -17.55 3.61
CA ASN A 33 -1.08 -17.46 5.05
C ASN A 33 -1.41 -18.75 5.83
N THR A 34 -1.81 -19.84 5.16
CA THR A 34 -2.14 -21.11 5.82
C THR A 34 -0.95 -22.06 5.95
N VAL A 35 0.20 -21.67 5.42
CA VAL A 35 1.45 -22.43 5.46
C VAL A 35 2.60 -21.55 5.96
N PRO A 36 3.66 -22.13 6.53
CA PRO A 36 4.86 -21.38 6.89
C PRO A 36 5.53 -20.76 5.65
N GLU A 37 6.26 -19.68 5.86
CA GLU A 37 7.13 -19.11 4.83
C GLU A 37 8.28 -20.09 4.51
N ASP A 38 8.69 -20.11 3.25
CA ASP A 38 9.84 -20.92 2.81
C ASP A 38 11.16 -20.31 3.35
N PRO A 39 12.00 -21.09 4.06
CA PRO A 39 13.22 -20.57 4.67
C PRO A 39 14.29 -20.16 3.65
N GLU A 40 14.34 -20.77 2.47
CA GLU A 40 15.27 -20.39 1.40
C GLU A 40 14.87 -19.03 0.83
N VAL A 41 13.59 -18.87 0.49
CA VAL A 41 13.05 -17.61 -0.05
C VAL A 41 13.23 -16.45 0.93
N THR A 42 12.89 -16.65 2.21
CA THR A 42 13.04 -15.60 3.23
C THR A 42 14.51 -15.27 3.51
N SER A 43 15.41 -16.24 3.39
CA SER A 43 16.85 -16.01 3.51
C SER A 43 17.38 -15.09 2.40
N LEU A 44 16.96 -15.32 1.15
CA LEU A 44 17.36 -14.51 -0.01
C LEU A 44 17.00 -13.03 0.12
N LEU A 45 15.90 -12.72 0.81
CA LEU A 45 15.39 -11.34 0.97
C LEU A 45 15.74 -10.70 2.31
N ARG A 46 16.41 -11.42 3.22
CA ARG A 46 16.59 -10.98 4.61
C ARG A 46 17.34 -9.66 4.73
N ARG A 47 18.36 -9.45 3.90
CA ARG A 47 19.19 -8.24 3.93
C ARG A 47 18.39 -7.02 3.44
N GLU A 48 17.70 -7.17 2.32
CA GLU A 48 16.88 -6.14 1.70
C GLU A 48 15.71 -5.79 2.63
N HIS A 49 15.06 -6.80 3.21
CA HIS A 49 14.01 -6.61 4.21
C HIS A 49 14.49 -5.77 5.40
N ARG A 50 15.66 -6.11 5.98
CA ARG A 50 16.24 -5.33 7.09
C ARG A 50 16.52 -3.88 6.69
N LYS A 51 17.09 -3.66 5.51
CA LYS A 51 17.37 -2.32 5.00
C LYS A 51 16.09 -1.50 4.83
N VAL A 52 15.02 -2.12 4.32
CA VAL A 52 13.71 -1.46 4.18
C VAL A 52 13.12 -1.17 5.55
N VAL A 53 13.14 -2.12 6.49
CA VAL A 53 12.63 -1.92 7.86
C VAL A 53 13.36 -0.78 8.56
N GLU A 54 14.69 -0.72 8.45
CA GLU A 54 15.48 0.38 8.99
C GLU A 54 15.09 1.72 8.36
N TYR A 55 15.03 1.78 7.03
CA TYR A 55 14.64 2.99 6.30
C TYR A 55 13.24 3.49 6.67
N VAL A 56 12.22 2.63 6.62
CA VAL A 56 10.82 3.08 6.85
C VAL A 56 10.57 3.50 8.30
N ASN A 57 11.37 3.02 9.25
CA ASN A 57 11.25 3.41 10.67
C ASN A 57 12.04 4.68 11.02
N GLN A 58 12.70 5.33 10.06
CA GLN A 58 13.36 6.62 10.32
C GLN A 58 12.31 7.68 10.69
N VAL A 59 12.55 8.38 11.80
CA VAL A 59 11.72 9.49 12.27
C VAL A 59 11.94 10.71 11.39
N ILE A 60 10.84 11.28 10.88
CA ILE A 60 10.84 12.46 10.00
C ILE A 60 10.24 13.70 10.67
N GLY A 61 9.66 13.54 11.86
CA GLY A 61 9.07 14.63 12.61
C GLY A 61 8.25 14.12 13.79
N THR A 62 7.40 14.99 14.31
CA THR A 62 6.51 14.68 15.44
C THR A 62 5.13 15.26 15.24
N SER A 63 4.11 14.61 15.78
CA SER A 63 2.75 15.14 15.88
C SER A 63 2.32 15.27 17.34
N VAL A 64 1.62 16.36 17.67
CA VAL A 64 1.05 16.58 19.01
C VAL A 64 -0.21 15.74 19.26
N VAL A 65 -0.86 15.28 18.20
CA VAL A 65 -2.11 14.49 18.26
C VAL A 65 -2.05 13.31 17.30
N ALA A 66 -2.73 12.23 17.64
CA ALA A 66 -2.92 11.12 16.73
C ALA A 66 -4.03 11.47 15.72
N MET A 67 -3.84 11.10 14.45
CA MET A 67 -4.82 11.29 13.37
C MET A 67 -5.07 9.94 12.70
N SER A 68 -6.33 9.60 12.40
CA SER A 68 -6.71 8.32 11.80
C SER A 68 -7.56 8.51 10.55
N ALA A 69 -7.36 7.66 9.56
CA ALA A 69 -8.18 7.62 8.35
C ALA A 69 -9.35 6.61 8.43
N ALA A 70 -9.64 6.04 9.59
CA ALA A 70 -10.66 5.00 9.74
C ALA A 70 -12.06 5.45 9.26
N ASP A 71 -12.44 6.68 9.62
CA ASP A 71 -13.76 7.27 9.30
C ASP A 71 -13.72 8.25 8.11
N ALA A 72 -12.52 8.55 7.62
CA ALA A 72 -12.27 9.45 6.48
C ALA A 72 -13.03 9.11 5.17
N PRO A 73 -13.47 7.86 4.90
CA PRO A 73 -14.30 7.59 3.73
C PRO A 73 -15.70 8.22 3.75
N TRP A 74 -16.22 8.59 4.93
CA TRP A 74 -17.61 9.06 5.08
C TRP A 74 -17.76 10.25 6.03
N LYS A 75 -16.67 10.63 6.71
CA LYS A 75 -16.61 11.77 7.62
C LYS A 75 -15.35 12.56 7.34
N ASP A 76 -15.43 13.87 7.59
CA ASP A 76 -14.26 14.72 7.61
C ASP A 76 -13.32 14.33 8.76
N GLU A 77 -12.03 14.17 8.47
CA GLU A 77 -11.01 13.72 9.42
C GLU A 77 -9.70 14.53 9.22
N PRO A 78 -9.02 14.95 10.32
CA PRO A 78 -7.85 15.85 10.25
C PRO A 78 -6.69 15.33 9.40
N ILE A 79 -6.60 14.01 9.21
CA ILE A 79 -5.55 13.41 8.38
C ILE A 79 -5.70 13.76 6.90
N ILE A 80 -6.94 13.95 6.41
CA ILE A 80 -7.20 14.34 5.02
C ILE A 80 -6.88 15.83 4.83
N ASP A 81 -7.20 16.65 5.82
CA ASP A 81 -6.81 18.07 5.83
C ASP A 81 -5.31 18.26 5.79
N LEU A 82 -4.56 17.47 6.57
CA LEU A 82 -3.10 17.48 6.55
C LEU A 82 -2.56 17.21 5.14
N ILE A 83 -3.09 16.18 4.46
CA ILE A 83 -2.69 15.86 3.08
C ILE A 83 -3.00 17.02 2.14
N ASN A 84 -4.22 17.58 2.22
CA ASN A 84 -4.64 18.69 1.37
C ASN A 84 -3.77 19.94 1.60
N GLN A 85 -3.41 20.22 2.85
CA GLN A 85 -2.54 21.34 3.21
C GLN A 85 -1.14 21.15 2.61
N VAL A 86 -0.51 20.00 2.83
CA VAL A 86 0.85 19.72 2.30
C VAL A 86 0.87 19.78 0.77
N GLN A 87 -0.13 19.20 0.10
CA GLN A 87 -0.25 19.26 -1.36
C GLN A 87 -0.42 20.70 -1.85
N THR A 88 -1.28 21.48 -1.20
CA THR A 88 -1.53 22.89 -1.55
C THR A 88 -0.26 23.73 -1.39
N GLU A 89 0.43 23.61 -0.25
CA GLU A 89 1.67 24.35 0.03
C GLU A 89 2.79 23.96 -0.94
N THR A 90 2.95 22.67 -1.21
CA THR A 90 3.96 22.16 -2.15
C THR A 90 3.75 22.71 -3.56
N VAL A 91 2.50 22.66 -4.05
CA VAL A 91 2.17 23.19 -5.40
C VAL A 91 2.30 24.70 -5.45
N ARG A 92 1.85 25.43 -4.41
CA ARG A 92 2.03 26.90 -4.35
C ARG A 92 3.50 27.29 -4.39
N ALA A 93 4.36 26.59 -3.66
CA ALA A 93 5.80 26.82 -3.69
C ALA A 93 6.40 26.54 -5.08
N ALA A 94 5.97 25.47 -5.75
CA ALA A 94 6.44 25.13 -7.09
C ALA A 94 5.99 26.13 -8.18
N LEU A 95 4.84 26.77 -8.01
CA LEU A 95 4.31 27.77 -8.95
C LEU A 95 4.87 29.18 -8.72
N ALA A 96 5.53 29.42 -7.59
CA ALA A 96 6.01 30.75 -7.21
C ALA A 96 6.95 31.33 -8.28
N GLY A 97 6.70 32.57 -8.71
CA GLY A 97 7.49 33.28 -9.73
C GLY A 97 7.24 32.84 -11.17
N GLY A 98 6.35 31.87 -11.42
CA GLY A 98 5.95 31.44 -12.76
C GLY A 98 4.68 32.12 -13.29
N GLU A 99 4.32 31.77 -14.52
CA GLU A 99 3.11 32.28 -15.21
C GLU A 99 1.82 32.08 -14.39
N TYR A 100 1.74 31.00 -13.62
CA TYR A 100 0.55 30.62 -12.85
C TYR A 100 0.60 31.02 -11.36
N ALA A 101 1.60 31.81 -10.93
CA ALA A 101 1.79 32.13 -9.50
C ALA A 101 0.57 32.80 -8.83
N ALA A 102 -0.25 33.51 -9.61
CA ALA A 102 -1.44 34.21 -9.10
C ALA A 102 -2.71 33.36 -9.07
N LEU A 103 -2.71 32.15 -9.64
CA LEU A 103 -3.90 31.30 -9.68
C LEU A 103 -4.16 30.62 -8.33
N PRO A 104 -5.43 30.43 -7.95
CA PRO A 104 -5.75 29.65 -6.75
C PRO A 104 -5.36 28.18 -6.95
N VAL A 105 -4.76 27.59 -5.91
CA VAL A 105 -4.49 26.14 -5.85
C VAL A 105 -5.62 25.47 -5.07
N LEU A 106 -6.26 24.49 -5.70
CA LEU A 106 -7.24 23.60 -5.08
C LEU A 106 -6.62 22.21 -4.97
N SER A 107 -6.57 21.66 -3.76
CA SER A 107 -6.18 20.28 -3.49
C SER A 107 -7.41 19.43 -3.21
N GLN A 108 -7.40 18.19 -3.70
CA GLN A 108 -8.42 17.20 -3.45
C GLN A 108 -7.73 15.87 -3.11
N ALA A 109 -7.87 15.44 -1.86
CA ALA A 109 -7.43 14.14 -1.38
C ALA A 109 -8.63 13.24 -1.10
N SER A 110 -8.48 11.95 -1.42
CA SER A 110 -9.43 10.89 -1.09
C SER A 110 -8.80 9.94 -0.08
N CYS A 111 -9.60 9.35 0.81
CA CYS A 111 -9.11 8.34 1.74
C CYS A 111 -8.69 7.06 1.00
N PHE A 112 -7.39 6.93 0.69
CA PHE A 112 -6.86 5.77 -0.02
C PHE A 112 -6.78 4.52 0.88
N SER A 113 -6.49 4.71 2.17
CA SER A 113 -6.31 3.63 3.14
C SER A 113 -7.03 3.92 4.45
N ARG A 114 -7.99 3.07 4.83
CA ARG A 114 -8.72 3.17 6.11
C ARG A 114 -7.87 2.82 7.33
N THR A 115 -6.69 2.27 7.09
CA THR A 115 -5.73 1.90 8.16
C THR A 115 -4.59 2.89 8.26
N ALA A 116 -4.58 3.95 7.45
CA ALA A 116 -3.59 5.01 7.56
C ALA A 116 -3.76 5.78 8.88
N GLY A 117 -2.65 6.25 9.42
CA GLY A 117 -2.65 7.02 10.64
C GLY A 117 -1.32 7.72 10.88
N VAL A 118 -1.38 8.87 11.54
CA VAL A 118 -0.23 9.57 12.08
C VAL A 118 -0.31 9.42 13.61
N PRO A 119 0.70 8.85 14.27
CA PRO A 119 0.69 8.72 15.73
C PRO A 119 0.91 10.08 16.41
N ALA A 120 0.49 10.21 17.66
CA ALA A 120 1.03 11.24 18.54
C ALA A 120 2.48 10.87 18.93
N GLY A 121 3.37 11.84 19.00
CA GLY A 121 4.79 11.62 19.20
C GLY A 121 5.56 11.52 17.88
N GLU A 122 6.52 10.60 17.79
CA GLU A 122 7.38 10.42 16.62
C GLU A 122 6.60 9.93 15.40
N VAL A 123 6.82 10.57 14.25
CA VAL A 123 6.24 10.19 12.96
C VAL A 123 7.36 9.65 12.08
N THR A 124 7.18 8.47 11.53
CA THR A 124 8.19 7.79 10.70
C THR A 124 7.85 7.87 9.20
N ILE A 125 8.81 7.52 8.34
CA ILE A 125 8.59 7.39 6.89
C ILE A 125 7.42 6.44 6.60
N LYS A 126 7.30 5.34 7.37
CA LYS A 126 6.21 4.37 7.24
C LYS A 126 4.84 5.00 7.47
N ASP A 127 4.72 5.87 8.46
CA ASP A 127 3.46 6.53 8.80
C ASP A 127 3.03 7.47 7.66
N ALA A 128 3.97 8.25 7.13
CA ALA A 128 3.73 9.13 5.98
C ALA A 128 3.45 8.37 4.68
N ALA A 129 4.15 7.26 4.42
CA ALA A 129 3.94 6.42 3.23
C ALA A 129 2.62 5.63 3.29
N GLY A 130 2.02 5.51 4.48
CA GLY A 130 0.74 4.85 4.67
C GLY A 130 -0.48 5.72 4.35
N LEU A 131 -0.28 7.04 4.18
CA LEU A 131 -1.31 8.04 3.88
C LEU A 131 -1.89 7.90 2.46
#